data_AF-A0A535T145-F1
#
_entry.id   AF-A0A535T145-F1
#
_cell.length_a   1.000
_cell.length_b   1.000
_cell.length_c   1.000
_cell.angle_alpha   90.00
_cell.angle_beta   90.00
_cell.angle_gamma   90.00
#
_symmetry.space_group_name_H-M   'P 1'
#
loop_
_entity.id
_entity.type
_entity.pdbx_description
1 polymer ?
#
loop_
_entity_poly.entity_id
_entity_poly.type
_entity_poly.pdbx_seq_one_letter_code
_entity_poly.pdbx_strand_id
1 'polypeptide(L)'
;MTMDLASAYQRMLAFSGIGPWTAAKVAMVALGDADAVPVGDYHLPHSVGYALEGTPRSTDERMLELLEPYRGHRARVRKPLRNYRNS
;
A
#
# COMPACT_ATOMS: atom_id res chain seq x y z
N MET A 1 -8.14 -26.24 0.41
CA MET A 1 -8.83 -25.35 -0.54
C MET A 1 -8.36 -23.94 -0.25
N THR A 2 -7.29 -23.51 -0.91
CA THR A 2 -6.69 -22.18 -0.71
C THR A 2 -7.52 -21.15 -1.48
N MET A 3 -7.94 -20.08 -0.81
CA MET A 3 -8.67 -18.97 -1.43
C MET A 3 -7.68 -18.10 -2.21
N ASP A 4 -7.99 -17.76 -3.46
CA ASP A 4 -7.19 -16.83 -4.25
C ASP A 4 -7.36 -15.38 -3.74
N LEU A 5 -6.35 -14.53 -4.00
CA LEU A 5 -6.32 -13.16 -3.50
C LEU A 5 -7.51 -12.34 -4.02
N ALA A 6 -7.88 -12.47 -5.29
CA ALA A 6 -8.99 -11.70 -5.87
C ALA A 6 -10.34 -12.05 -5.21
N SER A 7 -10.60 -13.33 -4.98
CA SER A 7 -11.78 -13.78 -4.23
C SER A 7 -11.77 -13.29 -2.78
N ALA A 8 -10.59 -13.22 -2.15
CA ALA A 8 -10.45 -12.68 -0.79
C ALA A 8 -10.81 -11.19 -0.74
N TYR A 9 -10.32 -10.40 -1.69
CA TYR A 9 -10.66 -8.98 -1.84
C TYR A 9 -12.16 -8.76 -2.03
N GLN A 10 -12.79 -9.51 -2.94
CA GLN A 10 -14.23 -9.40 -3.21
C GLN A 10 -15.06 -9.71 -1.97
N ARG A 11 -14.67 -10.73 -1.19
CA ARG A 11 -15.36 -11.08 0.06
C ARG A 11 -15.19 -10.01 1.13
N MET A 12 -14.02 -9.36 1.21
CA MET A 12 -13.81 -8.26 2.15
C MET A 12 -14.68 -7.05 1.78
N LEU A 13 -14.70 -6.66 0.51
CA LEU A 13 -15.49 -5.53 0.01
C LEU A 13 -17.01 -5.75 0.10
N ALA A 14 -17.46 -7.00 0.23
CA ALA A 14 -18.87 -7.32 0.44
C ALA A 14 -19.38 -6.95 1.85
N PHE A 15 -18.49 -6.69 2.82
CA PHE A 15 -18.89 -6.25 4.16
C PHE A 15 -19.05 -4.73 4.21
N SER A 16 -20.24 -4.27 4.66
CA SER A 16 -20.48 -2.85 4.89
C SER A 16 -19.52 -2.30 5.96
N GLY A 17 -18.75 -1.27 5.59
CA GLY A 17 -17.70 -0.68 6.43
C GLY A 17 -16.28 -1.12 6.10
N ILE A 18 -16.08 -2.13 5.24
CA ILE A 18 -14.75 -2.49 4.71
C ILE A 18 -14.53 -1.81 3.38
N GLY A 19 -13.73 -0.74 3.40
CA GLY A 19 -13.33 -0.03 2.18
C GLY A 19 -12.13 -0.67 1.45
N PRO A 20 -11.83 -0.20 0.23
CA PRO A 20 -10.69 -0.65 -0.58
C PRO A 20 -9.34 -0.59 0.16
N TRP A 21 -9.12 0.47 0.94
CA TRP A 21 -7.92 0.61 1.77
C TRP A 21 -7.78 -0.52 2.79
N THR A 22 -8.86 -0.85 3.50
CA THR A 22 -8.86 -1.91 4.53
C THR A 22 -8.62 -3.27 3.90
N ALA A 23 -9.30 -3.56 2.78
CA ALA A 23 -9.11 -4.81 2.05
C ALA A 23 -7.65 -4.96 1.56
N ALA A 24 -7.06 -3.90 0.99
CA ALA A 24 -5.67 -3.91 0.53
C ALA A 24 -4.67 -4.09 1.68
N LYS A 25 -4.93 -3.47 2.83
CA LYS A 25 -4.08 -3.62 4.02
C LYS A 25 -4.13 -5.05 4.58
N VAL A 26 -5.31 -5.67 4.61
CA VAL A 26 -5.46 -7.09 5.02
C VAL A 26 -4.80 -8.01 4.01
N ALA A 27 -4.94 -7.77 2.71
CA ALA A 27 -4.25 -8.57 1.70
C ALA A 27 -2.73 -8.48 1.83
N MET A 28 -2.19 -7.28 2.02
CA MET A 28 -0.76 -7.06 2.24
C MET A 28 -0.25 -7.77 3.50
N VAL A 29 -0.93 -7.60 4.64
CA VAL A 29 -0.40 -8.04 5.96
C VAL A 29 -0.78 -9.47 6.28
N ALA A 30 -2.02 -9.87 6.03
CA ALA A 30 -2.57 -11.16 6.43
C ALA A 30 -2.53 -12.20 5.30
N LEU A 31 -2.73 -11.80 4.04
CA LEU A 31 -2.66 -12.73 2.89
C LEU A 31 -1.26 -12.77 2.24
N GLY A 32 -0.37 -11.85 2.61
CA GLY A 32 0.99 -11.77 2.09
C GLY A 32 1.06 -11.33 0.63
N ASP A 33 0.05 -10.60 0.14
CA ASP A 33 0.04 -10.05 -1.20
C ASP A 33 1.15 -9.02 -1.34
N ALA A 34 2.20 -9.40 -2.09
CA ALA A 34 3.38 -8.58 -2.31
C ALA A 34 3.11 -7.39 -3.24
N ASP A 35 1.96 -7.33 -3.92
CA ASP A 35 1.57 -6.27 -4.85
C ASP A 35 0.41 -5.40 -4.33
N ALA A 36 -0.17 -5.74 -3.17
CA ALA A 36 -1.25 -4.98 -2.56
C ALA A 36 -0.81 -3.58 -2.11
N VAL A 37 -1.33 -2.54 -2.76
CA VAL A 37 -1.09 -1.14 -2.39
C VAL A 37 -2.40 -0.52 -1.89
N PRO A 38 -2.49 -0.13 -0.60
CA PRO A 38 -3.67 0.55 -0.08
C PRO A 38 -3.68 2.02 -0.53
N VAL A 39 -4.31 2.27 -1.68
CA VAL A 39 -4.58 3.61 -2.21
C VAL A 39 -5.51 4.37 -1.26
N GLY A 40 -5.28 5.66 -1.07
CA GLY A 40 -6.00 6.51 -0.12
C GLY A 40 -5.40 6.52 1.30
N ASP A 41 -4.23 5.90 1.49
CA ASP A 41 -3.47 6.03 2.73
C ASP A 41 -2.82 7.41 2.80
N TYR A 42 -3.04 8.15 3.87
CA TYR A 42 -2.47 9.50 3.99
C TYR A 42 -0.94 9.53 4.05
N HIS A 43 -0.30 8.47 4.58
CA HIS A 43 1.13 8.43 4.82
C HIS A 43 1.91 7.63 3.77
N LEU A 44 1.26 6.67 3.11
CA LEU A 44 1.94 5.78 2.16
C LEU A 44 2.53 6.54 0.96
N PRO A 45 1.78 7.43 0.27
CA PRO A 45 2.32 8.17 -0.87
C PRO A 45 3.50 9.03 -0.50
N HIS A 46 3.41 9.73 0.64
CA HIS A 46 4.50 10.56 1.15
C HIS A 46 5.73 9.74 1.52
N SER A 47 5.54 8.56 2.13
CA SER A 47 6.64 7.66 2.46
C SER A 47 7.33 7.11 1.22
N VAL A 48 6.55 6.71 0.20
CA VAL A 48 7.07 6.20 -1.08
C VAL A 48 7.77 7.30 -1.87
N GLY A 49 7.17 8.48 -1.95
CA GLY A 49 7.77 9.67 -2.57
C GLY A 49 9.08 10.07 -1.93
N TYR A 50 9.13 10.09 -0.60
CA TYR A 50 10.37 10.36 0.13
C TYR A 50 11.43 9.28 -0.09
N ALA A 51 11.04 8.00 -0.08
CA ALA A 51 11.98 6.89 -0.23
C ALA A 51 12.58 6.76 -1.64
N LEU A 52 11.82 7.12 -2.68
CA LEU A 52 12.24 6.94 -4.07
C LEU A 52 12.69 8.23 -4.75
N GLU A 53 12.14 9.38 -4.37
CA GLU A 53 12.40 10.67 -5.00
C GLU A 53 12.95 11.73 -4.02
N GLY A 54 12.83 11.49 -2.71
CA GLY A 54 13.15 12.49 -1.69
C GLY A 54 12.09 13.58 -1.53
N THR A 55 10.94 13.44 -2.18
CA THR A 55 9.84 14.42 -2.16
C THR A 55 9.10 14.36 -0.81
N PRO A 56 8.94 15.48 -0.08
CA PRO A 56 8.30 15.49 1.25
C PRO A 56 6.80 15.21 1.22
N ARG A 57 6.12 15.47 0.09
CA ARG A 57 4.70 15.17 -0.14
C ARG A 57 4.49 14.66 -1.56
N SER A 58 3.95 13.44 -1.67
CA SER A 58 3.49 12.86 -2.94
C SER A 58 2.04 12.43 -2.85
N THR A 59 1.38 12.26 -4.00
CA THR A 59 -0.02 11.82 -4.10
C THR A 59 -0.11 10.33 -4.44
N ASP A 60 -1.30 9.76 -4.29
CA ASP A 60 -1.56 8.36 -4.66
C ASP A 60 -1.19 8.06 -6.11
N GLU A 61 -1.48 8.99 -7.03
CA GLU A 61 -1.12 8.85 -8.45
C GLU A 61 0.39 8.79 -8.61
N ARG A 62 1.12 9.70 -7.97
CA ARG A 62 2.58 9.74 -8.04
C ARG A 62 3.22 8.51 -7.40
N MET A 63 2.64 8.02 -6.30
CA MET A 63 3.04 6.77 -5.68
C MET A 63 2.89 5.60 -6.66
N LEU A 64 1.75 5.50 -7.36
CA LEU A 64 1.51 4.43 -8.33
C LEU A 64 2.50 4.48 -9.50
N GLU A 65 2.82 5.68 -10.01
CA GLU A 65 3.85 5.86 -11.03
C GLU A 65 5.23 5.38 -10.55
N LEU A 66 5.63 5.76 -9.32
CA LEU A 66 6.91 5.36 -8.73
C LEU A 66 6.98 3.87 -8.41
N LEU A 67 5.83 3.24 -8.14
CA LEU A 67 5.69 1.81 -7.88
C LEU A 67 5.50 0.98 -9.16
N GLU A 68 5.30 1.60 -10.33
CA GLU A 68 5.14 0.89 -11.60
C GLU A 68 6.31 -0.06 -11.91
N PRO A 69 7.59 0.35 -11.73
CA PRO A 69 8.74 -0.56 -11.91
C PRO A 69 8.80 -1.71 -10.90
N TYR A 70 8.10 -1.60 -9.77
CA TYR A 70 8.10 -2.59 -8.69
C TYR A 70 6.87 -3.51 -8.72
N ARG A 71 6.15 -3.61 -9.86
CA ARG A 71 5.02 -4.55 -10.02
C ARG A 71 5.35 -5.95 -9.52
N GLY A 72 4.41 -6.54 -8.80
CA GLY A 72 4.53 -7.84 -8.13
C GLY A 72 5.20 -7.77 -6.76
N HIS A 73 5.79 -6.63 -6.39
CA HIS A 73 6.51 -6.41 -5.13
C HIS A 73 6.23 -5.03 -4.53
N ARG A 74 5.18 -4.33 -4.98
CA ARG A 74 4.87 -2.95 -4.57
C ARG A 74 4.65 -2.82 -3.06
N ALA A 75 4.06 -3.82 -2.43
CA ALA A 75 3.84 -3.86 -0.98
C ALA A 75 5.14 -3.98 -0.16
N ARG A 76 6.27 -4.35 -0.81
CA ARG A 76 7.59 -4.45 -0.17
C ARG A 76 8.35 -3.13 -0.12
N VAL A 77 7.84 -2.09 -0.78
CA VAL A 77 8.40 -0.73 -0.69
C VAL A 77 7.98 -0.10 0.65
N ARG A 78 8.45 -0.70 1.74
CA ARG A 78 8.26 -0.23 3.11
C ARG A 78 9.62 0.00 3.73
N LYS A 79 10.27 1.10 3.37
CA LYS A 79 11.45 1.57 4.10
C LYS A 79 10.97 2.51 5.22
N PRO A 80 11.33 2.24 6.49
CA PRO A 80 10.82 3.00 7.63
C PRO A 80 11.34 4.43 7.60
N LEU A 81 10.44 5.39 7.87
CA LEU A 81 10.80 6.68 8.45
C LEU A 81 11.48 6.43 9.80
N ARG A 82 12.81 6.36 9.79
CA ARG A 82 13.63 6.58 10.97
C ARG A 82 13.93 8.08 11.01
N ASN A 83 13.54 8.70 12.12
CA ASN A 83 13.77 10.10 12.54
C ASN A 83 12.79 11.16 12.02
N TYR A 84 11.64 11.25 12.69
CA TYR A 84 11.08 12.56 13.06
C TYR A 84 11.30 12.76 14.56
N ARG A 85 12.53 13.13 14.94
CA ARG A 85 12.90 13.57 16.30
C ARG A 85 14.03 14.59 16.19
N ASN A 86 13.66 15.85 16.01
CA ASN A 86 14.27 17.09 16.51
C ASN A 86 13.89 18.27 15.61
N SER A 87 12.88 19.03 16.02
CA SER A 87 13.05 20.37 16.61
C SER A 87 11.71 20.83 17.16
#